data_AF-A0A519MIQ9-F1
#
_entry.id   AF-A0A519MIQ9-F1
#
_cell.length_a   1.000
_cell.length_b   1.000
_cell.length_c   1.000
_cell.angle_alpha   90.00
_cell.angle_beta   90.00
_cell.angle_gamma   90.00
#
_symmetry.space_group_name_H-M   'P 1'
#
loop_
_entity.id
_entity.type
_entity.pdbx_description
1 polymer ?
#
loop_
_entity_poly.entity_id
_entity_poly.type
_entity_poly.pdbx_seq_one_letter_code
_entity_poly.pdbx_strand_id
1 'polypeptide(L)'
;MAIDYLIKTGKIERTRLATVPAAAATADGDTRLTLYSSATSVLETNLNAQNPLAVQIQQRTFQKGDNKVMDDYLARPAGTYTIQRDGRHYAIIVKQSLPAGPKALSDARGQATSDYQNYLEKQWIEQLRQQYPVQVNEAEVNKLVTK
;
A
#
# COMPACT_ATOMS: atom_id res chain seq x y z
N MET A 1 -33.10 21.39 -5.79
CA MET A 1 -33.23 22.19 -4.55
C MET A 1 -32.22 21.77 -3.47
N ALA A 2 -32.13 20.49 -3.06
CA ALA A 2 -31.14 20.07 -2.04
C ALA A 2 -29.68 20.03 -2.55
N ILE A 3 -29.47 19.63 -3.81
CA ILE A 3 -28.13 19.58 -4.43
C ILE A 3 -27.51 20.98 -4.54
N ASP A 4 -28.29 21.99 -4.93
CA ASP A 4 -27.84 23.38 -5.06
C ASP A 4 -27.38 23.96 -3.71
N TYR A 5 -28.00 23.54 -2.60
CA TYR A 5 -27.63 23.97 -1.25
C TYR A 5 -26.27 23.42 -0.82
N LEU A 6 -25.97 22.16 -1.16
CA LEU A 6 -24.68 21.53 -0.85
C LEU A 6 -23.54 22.08 -1.71
N ILE A 7 -23.83 22.47 -2.95
CA ILE A 7 -22.89 23.17 -3.84
C ILE A 7 -22.62 24.58 -3.31
N LYS A 8 -23.66 25.30 -2.85
CA LYS A 8 -23.54 26.68 -2.33
C LYS A 8 -22.79 26.75 -0.99
N THR A 9 -22.84 25.70 -0.18
CA THR A 9 -22.14 25.61 1.11
C THR A 9 -20.67 25.20 1.00
N GLY A 10 -20.15 24.98 -0.22
CA GLY A 10 -18.71 24.79 -0.48
C GLY A 10 -18.12 23.49 0.07
N LYS A 11 -18.94 22.58 0.62
CA LYS A 11 -18.46 21.31 1.17
C LYS A 11 -18.13 20.26 0.09
N ILE A 12 -18.53 20.50 -1.17
CA ILE A 12 -18.29 19.58 -2.29
C ILE A 12 -18.17 20.31 -3.63
N GLU A 13 -17.12 19.99 -4.39
CA GLU A 13 -16.81 20.49 -5.75
C GLU A 13 -17.85 20.02 -6.79
N ARG A 14 -18.20 20.87 -7.77
CA ARG A 14 -19.23 20.63 -8.81
C ARG A 14 -19.02 19.35 -9.63
N THR A 15 -17.78 18.90 -9.78
CA THR A 15 -17.41 17.72 -10.58
C THR A 15 -17.78 16.38 -9.91
N ARG A 16 -18.19 16.38 -8.63
CA ARG A 16 -18.48 15.14 -7.86
C ARG A 16 -19.96 14.78 -7.79
N LEU A 17 -20.84 15.51 -8.46
CA LEU A 17 -22.27 15.24 -8.48
C LEU A 17 -22.75 15.15 -9.93
N ALA A 18 -23.22 13.97 -10.34
CA ALA A 18 -23.91 13.78 -11.61
C ALA A 18 -25.34 13.32 -11.31
N THR A 19 -26.32 14.07 -11.79
CA THR A 19 -27.72 13.62 -11.78
C THR A 19 -27.87 12.61 -12.91
N VAL A 20 -27.91 11.32 -12.59
CA VAL A 20 -28.30 10.30 -13.57
C VAL A 20 -29.83 10.34 -13.67
N PRO A 21 -30.43 10.57 -14.85
CA PRO A 21 -31.87 10.42 -15.01
C PRO A 21 -32.22 8.96 -14.73
N ALA A 22 -32.96 8.71 -13.65
CA ALA A 22 -33.41 7.38 -13.31
C ALA A 22 -34.30 6.83 -14.46
N ALA A 23 -33.94 5.67 -14.99
CA ALA A 23 -34.87 4.89 -15.79
C ALA A 23 -36.00 4.44 -14.86
N ALA A 24 -37.20 4.99 -15.09
CA ALA A 24 -38.45 4.74 -14.39
C ALA A 24 -38.40 4.93 -12.87
N ALA A 25 -38.90 6.08 -12.41
CA ALA A 25 -39.32 6.24 -11.02
C ALA A 25 -40.39 5.18 -10.70
N THR A 26 -40.06 4.20 -9.86
CA THR A 26 -41.05 3.39 -9.17
C THR A 26 -41.83 4.27 -8.20
N ALA A 27 -43.12 3.99 -8.02
CA ALA A 27 -44.11 4.89 -7.40
C ALA A 27 -43.83 5.29 -5.93
N ASP A 28 -42.81 4.74 -5.29
CA ASP A 28 -42.47 4.94 -3.87
C ASP A 28 -41.38 5.99 -3.59
N GLY A 29 -41.03 6.85 -4.56
CA GLY A 29 -40.22 8.05 -4.27
C GLY A 29 -38.79 7.76 -3.77
N ASP A 30 -38.16 6.72 -4.31
CA ASP A 30 -36.81 6.32 -3.90
C ASP A 30 -35.75 7.17 -4.62
N THR A 31 -35.07 8.06 -3.88
CA THR A 31 -34.00 8.90 -4.43
C THR A 31 -32.65 8.21 -4.28
N ARG A 32 -32.10 7.68 -5.38
CA ARG A 32 -30.80 7.02 -5.39
C ARG A 32 -29.68 8.06 -5.53
N LEU A 33 -28.89 8.24 -4.48
CA LEU A 33 -27.68 9.06 -4.50
C LEU A 33 -26.45 8.16 -4.67
N THR A 34 -25.73 8.31 -5.78
CA THR A 34 -24.44 7.64 -5.98
C THR A 34 -23.31 8.63 -5.74
N LEU A 35 -22.44 8.33 -4.78
CA LEU A 35 -21.29 9.15 -4.41
C LEU A 35 -20.00 8.52 -4.97
N TYR A 36 -19.20 9.31 -5.67
CA TYR A 36 -17.89 8.88 -6.18
C TYR A 36 -16.76 9.54 -5.39
N SER A 37 -15.76 8.75 -4.98
CA SER A 37 -14.55 9.23 -4.30
C SER A 37 -13.32 8.88 -5.10
N SER A 38 -12.42 9.85 -5.30
CA SER A 38 -11.11 9.65 -5.91
C SER A 38 -10.02 9.32 -4.89
N ALA A 39 -10.37 9.14 -3.61
CA ALA A 39 -9.41 8.79 -2.58
C ALA A 39 -8.91 7.36 -2.79
N THR A 40 -7.59 7.22 -2.96
CA THR A 40 -6.93 5.93 -3.26
C THR A 40 -7.28 4.82 -2.26
N SER A 41 -7.36 5.15 -0.97
CA SER A 41 -7.76 4.20 0.08
C SER A 41 -9.19 3.71 -0.07
N VAL A 42 -10.12 4.59 -0.47
CA VAL A 42 -11.53 4.24 -0.70
C VAL A 42 -11.66 3.38 -1.95
N LEU A 43 -10.86 3.65 -2.99
CA LEU A 43 -10.82 2.82 -4.19
C LEU A 43 -10.29 1.42 -3.88
N GLU A 44 -9.22 1.31 -3.09
CA GLU A 44 -8.67 0.02 -2.66
C GLU A 44 -9.70 -0.80 -1.87
N THR A 45 -10.37 -0.20 -0.88
CA THR A 45 -11.41 -0.90 -0.10
C THR A 45 -12.58 -1.37 -0.97
N ASN A 46 -13.06 -0.55 -1.90
CA ASN A 46 -14.19 -0.92 -2.76
C ASN A 46 -13.82 -2.00 -3.78
N LEU A 47 -12.63 -1.91 -4.39
CA LEU A 47 -12.16 -2.90 -5.38
C LEU A 47 -11.78 -4.23 -4.72
N ASN A 48 -11.28 -4.17 -3.48
CA ASN A 48 -10.92 -5.36 -2.71
C ASN A 48 -12.10 -5.96 -1.92
N ALA A 49 -13.30 -5.38 -1.99
CA ALA A 49 -14.48 -5.84 -1.25
C ALA A 49 -14.90 -7.27 -1.61
N GLN A 50 -14.71 -7.68 -2.87
CA GLN A 50 -14.98 -9.06 -3.31
C GLN A 50 -13.74 -9.94 -3.31
N ASN A 51 -12.55 -9.36 -3.51
CA ASN A 51 -11.29 -10.09 -3.49
C ASN A 51 -10.22 -9.24 -2.76
N PRO A 52 -9.82 -9.62 -1.53
CA PRO A 52 -8.98 -8.81 -0.66
C PRO A 52 -7.56 -8.52 -1.20
N LEU A 53 -7.15 -9.14 -2.32
CA LEU A 53 -5.85 -8.97 -2.96
C LEU A 53 -5.94 -8.58 -4.44
N ALA A 54 -7.08 -8.06 -4.89
CA ALA A 54 -7.28 -7.67 -6.29
C ALA A 54 -6.40 -6.47 -6.69
N VAL A 55 -6.31 -5.45 -5.84
CA VAL A 55 -5.60 -4.21 -6.11
C VAL A 55 -4.80 -3.77 -4.88
N GLN A 56 -3.55 -3.40 -5.10
CA GLN A 56 -2.71 -2.78 -4.06
C GLN A 56 -2.18 -1.46 -4.60
N ILE A 57 -2.45 -0.36 -3.89
CA ILE A 57 -2.01 0.98 -4.33
C ILE A 57 -1.03 1.54 -3.32
N GLN A 58 0.21 1.78 -3.75
CA GLN A 58 1.27 2.33 -2.90
C GLN A 58 1.70 3.70 -3.42
N GLN A 59 1.45 4.74 -2.63
CA GLN A 59 1.93 6.09 -2.91
C GLN A 59 3.01 6.49 -1.91
N ARG A 60 4.27 6.32 -2.28
CA ARG A 60 5.44 6.73 -1.48
C ARG A 60 6.63 7.05 -2.39
N THR A 61 7.66 7.64 -1.80
CA THR A 61 8.98 7.75 -2.44
C THR A 61 9.66 6.38 -2.39
N PHE A 62 10.16 5.93 -3.54
CA PHE A 62 10.88 4.66 -3.66
C PHE A 62 12.37 4.92 -3.82
N GLN A 63 13.17 4.14 -3.09
CA GLN A 63 14.62 4.10 -3.24
C GLN A 63 15.02 2.93 -4.13
N LYS A 64 16.24 2.98 -4.67
CA LYS A 64 16.81 1.85 -5.41
C LYS A 64 16.86 0.62 -4.51
N GLY A 65 16.24 -0.47 -4.95
CA GLY A 65 16.13 -1.73 -4.22
C GLY A 65 14.87 -1.87 -3.36
N ASP A 66 14.06 -0.82 -3.18
CA ASP A 66 12.81 -0.91 -2.41
C ASP A 66 11.76 -1.79 -3.12
N ASN A 67 11.73 -1.75 -4.46
CA ASN A 67 10.81 -2.54 -5.26
C ASN A 67 11.43 -2.85 -6.63
N LYS A 68 11.56 -4.14 -6.94
CA LYS A 68 12.12 -4.65 -8.20
C LYS A 68 11.43 -4.11 -9.45
N VAL A 69 10.14 -3.79 -9.36
CA VAL A 69 9.37 -3.19 -10.47
C VAL A 69 9.68 -1.70 -10.60
N MET A 70 9.85 -0.99 -9.48
CA MET A 70 10.07 0.46 -9.49
C MET A 70 11.51 0.83 -9.87
N ASP A 71 12.49 -0.05 -9.61
CA ASP A 71 13.91 0.17 -9.91
C ASP A 71 14.16 0.59 -11.36
N ASP A 72 13.43 0.01 -12.33
CA ASP A 72 13.52 0.33 -13.76
C ASP A 72 12.92 1.71 -14.13
N TYR A 73 12.22 2.35 -13.19
CA TYR A 73 11.46 3.58 -13.36
C TYR A 73 11.97 4.75 -12.50
N LEU A 74 12.95 4.53 -11.62
CA LEU A 74 13.48 5.58 -10.73
C LEU A 74 14.10 6.76 -11.48
N ALA A 75 14.76 6.50 -12.62
CA ALA A 75 15.43 7.49 -13.45
C ALA A 75 14.57 8.00 -14.63
N ARG A 76 13.32 7.54 -14.76
CA ARG A 76 12.45 7.93 -15.86
C ARG A 76 11.79 9.29 -15.62
N PRO A 77 11.44 10.02 -16.69
CA PRO A 77 10.67 11.25 -16.56
C PRO A 77 9.27 10.97 -16.00
N ALA A 78 8.66 12.01 -15.44
CA ALA A 78 7.30 11.96 -14.93
C ALA A 78 6.33 11.46 -16.02
N GLY A 79 5.47 10.52 -15.66
CA GLY A 79 4.60 9.83 -16.61
C GLY A 79 3.90 8.62 -16.01
N THR A 80 2.93 8.12 -16.76
CA THR A 80 2.19 6.90 -16.43
C THR A 80 2.69 5.75 -17.30
N TYR A 81 3.03 4.63 -16.66
CA TYR A 81 3.52 3.43 -17.32
C TYR A 81 2.68 2.25 -16.86
N THR A 82 2.32 1.37 -17.79
CA THR A 82 1.64 0.11 -17.47
C THR A 82 2.56 -1.03 -17.87
N ILE A 83 2.82 -1.93 -16.95
CA ILE A 83 3.60 -3.14 -17.21
C ILE A 83 2.86 -4.39 -16.77
N GLN A 84 3.27 -5.53 -17.32
CA GLN A 84 2.87 -6.82 -16.83
C GLN A 84 4.12 -7.58 -16.41
N ARG A 85 4.15 -8.07 -15.17
CA ARG A 85 5.26 -8.87 -14.63
C ARG A 85 4.69 -9.98 -13.77
N ASP A 86 5.19 -11.20 -13.94
CA ASP A 86 4.78 -12.38 -13.16
C ASP A 86 3.25 -12.59 -13.14
N GLY A 87 2.58 -12.36 -14.27
CA GLY A 87 1.13 -12.49 -14.41
C GLY A 87 0.30 -11.38 -13.75
N ARG A 88 0.94 -10.35 -13.17
CA ARG A 88 0.29 -9.19 -12.56
C ARG A 88 0.46 -7.93 -13.41
N HIS A 89 -0.59 -7.12 -13.48
CA HIS A 89 -0.54 -5.80 -14.11
C HIS A 89 -0.19 -4.74 -13.07
N TYR A 90 0.76 -3.87 -13.41
CA TYR A 90 1.18 -2.75 -12.59
C TYR A 90 0.93 -1.45 -13.35
N ALA A 91 0.25 -0.50 -12.69
CA ALA A 91 0.13 0.87 -13.15
C ALA A 91 1.06 1.74 -12.29
N ILE A 92 2.13 2.25 -12.90
CA ILE A 92 3.17 3.05 -12.27
C ILE A 92 2.94 4.51 -12.67
N ILE A 93 2.80 5.39 -11.67
CA ILE A 93 2.66 6.83 -11.89
C ILE A 93 3.88 7.51 -11.26
N VAL A 94 4.81 7.94 -12.11
CA VAL A 94 5.98 8.71 -11.68
C VAL A 94 5.60 10.18 -11.65
N LYS A 95 5.49 10.77 -10.46
CA LYS A 95 5.24 12.21 -10.31
C LYS A 95 6.50 13.04 -10.55
N GLN A 96 7.61 12.61 -9.97
CA GLN A 96 8.90 13.30 -10.06
C GLN A 96 10.03 12.29 -9.77
N SER A 97 11.11 12.36 -10.54
CA SER A 97 12.37 11.69 -10.22
C SER A 97 13.21 12.64 -9.36
N LEU A 98 13.66 12.17 -8.19
CA LEU A 98 14.52 12.94 -7.30
C LEU A 98 15.99 12.63 -7.65
N PRO A 99 16.85 13.64 -7.79
CA PRO A 99 18.27 13.42 -8.04
C PRO A 99 18.92 12.71 -6.85
N ALA A 100 20.00 11.98 -7.12
CA ALA A 100 20.80 11.37 -6.07
C ALA A 100 21.34 12.47 -5.14
N GLY A 101 20.85 12.51 -3.91
CA GLY A 101 21.21 13.53 -2.92
C GLY A 101 21.26 12.94 -1.52
N PRO A 102 21.87 13.66 -0.56
CA PRO A 102 21.92 13.21 0.82
C PRO A 102 20.49 13.04 1.35
N LYS A 103 20.18 11.84 1.85
CA LYS A 103 18.88 11.52 2.44
C LYS A 103 18.64 12.46 3.64
N ALA A 104 17.43 12.99 3.76
CA ALA A 104 17.08 13.80 4.91
C ALA A 104 17.25 12.99 6.20
N LEU A 105 17.78 13.63 7.24
CA LEU A 105 18.04 12.99 8.53
C LEU A 105 16.74 12.44 9.17
N SER A 106 15.59 13.05 8.87
CA SER A 106 14.26 12.55 9.21
C SER A 106 13.96 11.17 8.63
N ASP A 107 14.34 10.95 7.37
CA ASP A 107 13.96 9.76 6.61
C ASP A 107 14.93 8.60 6.89
N ALA A 108 16.19 8.91 7.24
CA ALA A 108 17.20 7.92 7.58
C ALA A 108 17.08 7.41 9.02
N ARG A 109 16.55 8.24 9.94
CA ARG A 109 16.44 7.91 11.37
C ARG A 109 15.63 6.65 11.61
N GLY A 110 14.46 6.51 10.96
CA GLY A 110 13.60 5.34 11.14
C GLY A 110 14.29 4.03 10.77
N GLN A 111 14.97 4.00 9.61
CA GLN A 111 15.72 2.83 9.17
C GLN A 111 16.89 2.53 10.13
N ALA A 112 17.67 3.55 10.50
CA ALA A 112 18.78 3.39 11.43
C ALA A 112 18.33 2.86 12.80
N THR A 113 17.19 3.32 13.31
CA THR A 113 16.60 2.80 14.55
C THR A 113 16.20 1.33 14.37
N SER A 114 15.53 0.97 13.28
CA SER A 114 15.15 -0.42 13.02
C SER A 114 16.36 -1.35 12.93
N ASP A 115 17.41 -0.95 12.21
CA ASP A 115 18.62 -1.73 12.05
C ASP A 115 19.35 -1.90 13.39
N TYR A 116 19.34 -0.86 14.22
CA TYR A 116 19.90 -0.91 15.57
C TYR A 116 19.11 -1.84 16.50
N GLN A 117 17.77 -1.84 16.43
CA GLN A 117 16.96 -2.81 17.18
C GLN A 117 17.28 -4.25 16.75
N ASN A 118 17.34 -4.52 15.44
CA ASN A 118 17.71 -5.84 14.91
C ASN A 118 19.10 -6.30 15.40
N TYR A 119 20.06 -5.37 15.48
CA TYR A 119 21.38 -5.65 16.02
C TYR A 119 21.31 -6.03 17.50
N LEU A 120 20.59 -5.25 18.32
CA LEU A 120 20.41 -5.54 19.75
C LEU A 120 19.69 -6.87 19.97
N GLU A 121 18.67 -7.20 19.18
CA GLU A 121 17.97 -8.48 19.26
C GLU A 121 18.89 -9.67 18.97
N LYS A 122 19.74 -9.58 17.94
CA LYS A 122 20.72 -10.63 17.64
C LYS A 122 21.69 -10.83 18.80
N GLN A 123 22.24 -9.74 19.33
CA GLN A 123 23.14 -9.78 20.48
C GLN A 123 22.44 -10.37 21.71
N TRP A 124 21.17 -10.02 21.93
CA TRP A 124 20.40 -10.55 23.04
C TRP A 124 20.13 -12.06 22.89
N ILE A 125 19.79 -12.54 21.69
CA ILE A 125 19.60 -13.97 21.41
C ILE A 125 20.91 -14.75 21.59
N GLU A 126 22.04 -14.19 21.14
CA GLU A 126 23.37 -14.79 21.34
C GLU A 126 23.71 -14.94 22.83
N GLN A 127 23.46 -13.89 23.62
CA GLN A 127 23.65 -13.93 25.08
C GLN A 127 22.76 -14.99 25.74
N LEU A 128 21.48 -15.06 25.37
CA LEU A 128 20.56 -16.06 25.91
C LEU A 128 21.01 -17.50 25.57
N ARG A 129 21.48 -17.73 24.34
CA ARG A 129 22.03 -19.05 23.94
C ARG A 129 23.28 -19.43 24.72
N GLN A 130 24.12 -18.45 25.07
CA GLN A 130 25.31 -18.69 25.89
C GLN A 130 24.94 -18.94 27.36
N GLN A 131 23.99 -18.19 27.90
CA GLN A 131 23.57 -18.31 29.30
C GLN A 131 22.76 -19.59 29.57
N TYR A 132 21.99 -20.06 28.57
CA TYR A 132 21.17 -21.25 28.67
C TYR A 132 21.57 -22.26 27.59
N PRO A 133 22.62 -23.07 27.83
CA PRO A 133 23.04 -24.09 26.88
C PRO A 133 21.94 -25.14 26.71
N VAL A 134 21.35 -25.17 25.52
CA VAL A 134 20.33 -26.16 25.15
C VAL A 134 21.04 -27.45 24.74
N GLN A 135 20.88 -28.51 25.53
CA GLN A 135 21.29 -29.85 25.12
C GLN A 135 20.15 -30.49 24.31
N VAL A 136 20.33 -30.58 23.00
CA VAL A 136 19.40 -31.28 22.11
C VAL A 136 19.77 -32.76 22.10
N ASN A 137 18.81 -33.62 22.44
CA ASN A 137 19.01 -35.07 22.37
C ASN A 137 18.72 -35.54 20.93
N GLU A 138 19.74 -35.45 20.07
CA GLU A 138 19.66 -35.72 18.63
C GLU A 138 19.12 -37.12 18.30
N ALA A 139 19.30 -38.10 19.20
CA ALA A 139 18.82 -39.47 19.03
C ALA A 139 17.29 -39.58 19.00
N GLU A 140 16.57 -38.75 19.75
CA GLU A 140 15.10 -38.74 19.75
C GLU A 140 14.54 -37.88 18.60
N VAL A 141 15.26 -36.82 18.21
CA VAL A 141 14.85 -35.95 17.09
C VAL A 141 14.92 -36.71 15.75
N ASN A 142 15.97 -37.50 15.52
CA ASN A 142 16.13 -38.25 14.27
C ASN A 142 15.06 -39.34 14.06
N LYS A 143 14.46 -39.84 15.14
CA LYS A 143 13.32 -40.79 15.08
C LYS A 143 12.02 -40.11 14.61
N LEU A 144 11.87 -38.80 14.85
CA LEU A 144 10.67 -38.04 14.49
C LEU A 144 10.75 -37.45 13.07
N VAL A 145 11.95 -37.21 12.57
CA VAL A 145 12.18 -36.63 11.23
C VAL A 145 12.16 -37.70 10.12
N THR A 146 12.39 -38.96 10.47
CA THR A 146 12.25 -40.09 9.53
C THR A 146 10.81 -40.58 9.49
N LYS A 147 9.97 -39.97 8.66
CA LYS A 147 8.70 -40.57 8.22
C LYS A 147 8.37 -40.19 6.78
#